data_AF-A0A1Q7GJX2-F1
#
_entry.id   AF-A0A1Q7GJX2-F1
#
_cell.length_a   1.000
_cell.length_b   1.000
_cell.length_c   1.000
_cell.angle_alpha   90.00
_cell.angle_beta   90.00
_cell.angle_gamma   90.00
#
_symmetry.space_group_name_H-M   'P 1'
#
loop_
_entity.id
_entity.type
_entity.pdbx_description
1 polymer ?
#
loop_
_entity_poly.entity_id
_entity_poly.type
_entity_poly.pdbx_seq_one_letter_code
_entity_poly.pdbx_strand_id
1 'polypeptide(L)'
;MRKPSVVTPDRFASGMTFEQYLADIGTPENLAREGSLGAPRRDWSAHVRAWYEATRLSDAQVAALRWLASRPDGPAKVLAISEDWSSDCRRDVPVLARLAEAAGFELRIFRRDGQRFSASPKPSRAEAPDSNADIMAEFLNEKNGQTWQSIPVAVFYTKNLEYLYHYIEYPGIYHKDRIVGRIRAARSGESQEETRKRGDREFMELQQSPFFRVWACAAADEMISALYERLAVGPSS
;
A
#
# COMPACT_ATOMS: atom_id res chain seq x y z
N MET A 1 -19.47 -3.99 -20.49
CA MET A 1 -18.42 -2.99 -20.78
C MET A 1 -17.81 -2.55 -19.46
N ARG A 2 -16.49 -2.66 -19.29
CA ARG A 2 -15.79 -2.16 -18.10
C ARG A 2 -15.90 -0.63 -18.10
N LYS A 3 -16.26 -0.03 -16.97
CA LYS A 3 -16.30 1.44 -16.84
C LYS A 3 -14.89 2.00 -17.13
N PRO A 4 -14.76 3.11 -17.86
CA PRO A 4 -13.45 3.76 -18.04
C PRO A 4 -12.81 4.05 -16.68
N SER A 5 -11.51 3.76 -16.54
CA SER A 5 -10.77 4.08 -15.32
C SER A 5 -10.66 5.60 -15.15
N VAL A 6 -10.73 6.07 -13.91
CA VAL A 6 -10.50 7.47 -13.54
C VAL A 6 -9.02 7.83 -13.59
N VAL A 7 -8.11 6.84 -13.69
CA VAL A 7 -6.67 7.04 -13.76
C VAL A 7 -6.25 7.39 -15.20
N THR A 8 -6.54 8.62 -15.60
CA THR A 8 -6.03 9.21 -16.85
C THR A 8 -4.53 9.55 -16.75
N PRO A 9 -3.84 9.84 -17.87
CA PRO A 9 -2.47 10.33 -17.84
C PRO A 9 -2.25 11.53 -16.89
N ASP A 10 -3.11 12.54 -16.97
CA ASP A 10 -3.04 13.72 -16.10
C ASP A 10 -3.30 13.35 -14.64
N ARG A 11 -4.27 12.45 -14.39
CA ARG A 11 -4.58 12.00 -13.04
C ARG A 11 -3.42 11.23 -12.44
N PHE A 12 -2.77 10.35 -13.20
CA PHE A 12 -1.58 9.64 -12.76
C PHE A 12 -0.44 10.61 -12.44
N ALA A 13 -0.17 11.56 -13.35
CA ALA A 13 0.88 12.56 -13.19
C ALA A 13 0.68 13.49 -11.97
N SER A 14 -0.56 13.67 -11.49
CA SER A 14 -0.84 14.48 -10.29
C SER A 14 -0.42 13.80 -8.98
N GLY A 15 -0.04 12.51 -9.00
CA GLY A 15 0.42 11.81 -7.81
C GLY A 15 1.82 12.24 -7.37
N MET A 16 2.09 12.08 -6.07
CA MET A 16 3.39 12.42 -5.49
C MET A 16 4.46 11.43 -5.97
N THR A 17 5.67 11.92 -6.21
CA THR A 17 6.86 11.03 -6.20
C THR A 17 7.08 10.48 -4.80
N PHE A 18 7.95 9.48 -4.66
CA PHE A 18 8.32 8.95 -3.33
C PHE A 18 8.94 10.04 -2.43
N GLU A 19 9.81 10.90 -2.95
CA GLU A 19 10.39 12.01 -2.16
C GLU A 19 9.36 13.06 -1.77
N GLN A 20 8.42 13.39 -2.67
CA GLN A 20 7.31 14.28 -2.34
C GLN A 20 6.44 13.68 -1.24
N TYR A 21 6.16 12.37 -1.31
CA TYR A 21 5.41 11.67 -0.27
C TYR A 21 6.16 11.68 1.07
N LEU A 22 7.48 11.44 1.10
CA LEU A 22 8.27 11.53 2.33
C LEU A 22 8.23 12.92 2.97
N ALA A 23 8.35 13.97 2.16
CA ALA A 23 8.24 15.35 2.62
C ALA A 23 6.84 15.65 3.15
N ASP A 24 5.82 15.20 2.41
CA ASP A 24 4.41 15.41 2.71
C ASP A 24 4.01 14.86 4.09
N ILE A 25 4.55 13.69 4.49
CA ILE A 25 4.23 13.03 5.78
C ILE A 25 4.42 13.98 6.98
N GLY A 26 5.49 14.76 6.98
CA GLY A 26 5.87 15.64 8.10
C GLY A 26 5.31 17.06 8.01
N THR A 27 4.52 17.38 6.97
CA THR A 27 3.97 18.74 6.82
C THR A 27 2.92 19.03 7.89
N PRO A 28 2.80 20.29 8.36
CA PRO A 28 1.71 20.70 9.25
C PRO A 28 0.33 20.34 8.69
N GLU A 29 0.15 20.49 7.37
CA GLU A 29 -1.08 20.16 6.67
C GLU A 29 -1.41 18.67 6.77
N ASN A 30 -0.42 17.78 6.58
CA ASN A 30 -0.65 16.35 6.75
C ASN A 30 -0.93 15.98 8.20
N LEU A 31 -0.15 16.53 9.14
CA LEU A 31 -0.26 16.23 10.57
C LEU A 31 -1.59 16.71 11.18
N ALA A 32 -2.24 17.71 10.58
CA ALA A 32 -3.56 18.18 10.97
C ALA A 32 -4.72 17.26 10.52
N ARG A 33 -4.50 16.35 9.57
CA ARG A 33 -5.51 15.38 9.11
C ARG A 33 -5.78 14.33 10.18
N GLU A 34 -6.94 13.69 10.10
CA GLU A 34 -7.23 12.53 10.95
C GLU A 34 -6.31 11.34 10.62
N GLY A 35 -5.87 10.64 11.66
CA GLY A 35 -5.24 9.34 11.56
C GLY A 35 -6.25 8.20 11.72
N SER A 36 -5.74 6.97 11.72
CA SER A 36 -6.57 5.77 11.86
C SER A 36 -7.47 5.83 13.11
N LEU A 37 -8.77 5.59 12.93
CA LEU A 37 -9.77 5.61 14.01
C LEU A 37 -9.79 6.93 14.81
N GLY A 38 -9.45 8.05 14.17
CA GLY A 38 -9.42 9.37 14.80
C GLY A 38 -8.19 9.63 15.68
N ALA A 39 -7.20 8.74 15.68
CA ALA A 39 -5.94 9.00 16.37
C ALA A 39 -5.19 10.18 15.74
N PRO A 40 -4.46 10.99 16.53
CA PRO A 40 -3.58 12.02 15.98
C PRO A 40 -2.53 11.42 15.04
N ARG A 41 -2.24 12.11 13.94
CA ARG A 41 -1.12 11.75 13.06
C ARG A 41 0.22 12.00 13.75
N ARG A 42 1.22 11.24 13.30
CA ARG A 42 2.59 11.34 13.77
C ARG A 42 3.48 11.51 12.55
N ASP A 43 4.55 12.27 12.71
CA ASP A 43 5.56 12.34 11.66
C ASP A 43 6.30 11.00 11.57
N TRP A 44 5.96 10.23 10.53
CA TRP A 44 6.59 8.96 10.19
C TRP A 44 7.66 9.10 9.09
N SER A 45 7.98 10.31 8.62
CA SER A 45 8.86 10.54 7.47
C SER A 45 10.23 9.87 7.67
N ALA A 46 10.86 10.09 8.83
CA ALA A 46 12.14 9.49 9.18
C ALA A 46 12.07 7.95 9.25
N HIS A 47 10.96 7.40 9.74
CA HIS A 47 10.75 5.95 9.81
C HIS A 47 10.64 5.34 8.41
N VAL A 48 9.82 5.94 7.53
CA VAL A 48 9.65 5.46 6.15
C VAL A 48 10.96 5.60 5.37
N ARG A 49 11.70 6.69 5.56
CA ARG A 49 13.04 6.86 4.98
C ARG A 49 14.00 5.77 5.43
N ALA A 50 14.08 5.49 6.74
CA ALA A 50 14.94 4.42 7.26
C ALA A 50 14.57 3.04 6.69
N TRP A 51 13.27 2.77 6.54
CA TRP A 51 12.80 1.55 5.86
C TRP A 51 13.27 1.48 4.41
N TYR A 52 13.10 2.55 3.64
CA TYR A 52 13.57 2.64 2.25
C TYR A 52 15.08 2.48 2.11
N GLU A 53 15.85 3.13 2.98
CA GLU A 53 17.30 3.02 3.05
C GLU A 53 17.76 1.62 3.43
N ALA A 54 16.98 0.90 4.23
CA ALA A 54 17.24 -0.50 4.55
C ALA A 54 16.78 -1.45 3.44
N THR A 55 15.74 -1.12 2.65
CA THR A 55 15.16 -1.98 1.61
C THR A 55 16.16 -2.36 0.53
N ARG A 56 16.36 -3.67 0.36
CA ARG A 56 17.23 -4.27 -0.66
C ARG A 56 16.42 -5.29 -1.42
N LEU A 57 16.51 -5.23 -2.75
CA LEU A 57 16.04 -6.28 -3.63
C LEU A 57 17.17 -7.28 -3.84
N SER A 58 16.84 -8.55 -4.01
CA SER A 58 17.80 -9.56 -4.44
C SER A 58 18.15 -9.40 -5.92
N ASP A 59 19.29 -9.94 -6.34
CA ASP A 59 19.68 -9.94 -7.75
C ASP A 59 18.63 -10.60 -8.64
N ALA A 60 17.98 -11.67 -8.16
CA ALA A 60 16.89 -12.34 -8.86
C ALA A 60 15.68 -11.42 -9.05
N GLN A 61 15.28 -10.69 -8.00
CA GLN A 61 14.18 -9.72 -8.09
C GLN A 61 14.51 -8.60 -9.08
N VAL A 62 15.73 -8.04 -9.03
CA VAL A 62 16.18 -6.98 -9.96
C VAL A 62 16.20 -7.49 -11.41
N ALA A 63 16.73 -8.69 -11.65
CA ALA A 63 16.76 -9.30 -12.98
C ALA A 63 15.35 -9.54 -13.53
N ALA A 64 14.45 -10.09 -12.71
CA ALA A 64 13.06 -10.33 -13.09
C ALA A 64 12.34 -9.01 -13.43
N LEU A 65 12.48 -7.98 -12.60
CA LEU A 65 11.90 -6.66 -12.83
C LEU A 65 12.36 -6.02 -14.15
N ARG A 66 13.66 -6.05 -14.43
CA ARG A 66 14.21 -5.52 -15.69
C ARG A 66 13.71 -6.30 -16.90
N TRP A 67 13.62 -7.62 -16.77
CA TRP A 67 13.06 -8.46 -17.82
C TRP A 67 11.58 -8.12 -18.07
N LEU A 68 10.77 -7.99 -17.02
CA LEU A 68 9.36 -7.57 -17.11
C LEU A 68 9.24 -6.21 -17.78
N ALA A 69 10.03 -5.22 -17.35
CA ALA A 69 10.04 -3.86 -17.91
C ALA A 69 10.41 -3.82 -19.41
N SER A 70 11.26 -4.74 -19.87
CA SER A 70 11.69 -4.81 -21.27
C SER A 70 10.64 -5.39 -22.23
N ARG A 71 9.53 -5.93 -21.69
CA ARG A 71 8.46 -6.50 -22.54
C ARG A 71 7.70 -5.37 -23.24
N PRO A 72 7.24 -5.55 -24.49
CA PRO A 72 6.51 -4.51 -25.24
C PRO A 72 5.32 -3.91 -24.48
N ASP A 73 4.55 -4.79 -23.82
CA ASP A 73 3.40 -4.44 -22.98
C ASP A 73 3.68 -4.72 -21.49
N GLY A 74 4.96 -4.59 -21.11
CA GLY A 74 5.42 -4.77 -19.74
C GLY A 74 5.02 -3.62 -18.81
N PRO A 75 5.18 -3.80 -17.48
CA PRO A 75 4.98 -2.74 -16.52
C PRO A 75 5.92 -1.57 -16.78
N ALA A 76 5.41 -0.35 -16.66
CA ALA A 76 6.18 0.89 -16.76
C ALA A 76 5.73 1.97 -15.76
N LYS A 77 4.54 1.80 -15.16
CA LYS A 77 3.94 2.77 -14.24
C LYS A 77 3.37 2.06 -13.03
N VAL A 78 3.54 2.65 -11.85
CA VAL A 78 2.99 2.17 -10.59
C VAL A 78 2.23 3.30 -9.92
N LEU A 79 0.94 3.08 -9.66
CA LEU A 79 0.13 3.94 -8.80
C LEU A 79 0.06 3.30 -7.42
N ALA A 80 0.45 4.03 -6.38
CA ALA A 80 0.26 3.59 -4.99
C ALA A 80 -0.83 4.41 -4.30
N ILE A 81 -1.76 3.76 -3.61
CA ILE A 81 -2.66 4.42 -2.65
C ILE A 81 -2.14 4.12 -1.24
N SER A 82 -1.82 5.17 -0.48
CA SER A 82 -1.10 5.04 0.79
C SER A 82 -1.57 6.04 1.84
N GLU A 83 -1.39 5.68 3.12
CA GLU A 83 -1.46 6.59 4.26
C GLU A 83 -0.39 6.24 5.28
N ASP A 84 0.32 7.25 5.79
CA ASP A 84 1.43 7.05 6.73
C ASP A 84 0.99 6.51 8.11
N TRP A 85 -0.28 6.65 8.47
CA TRP A 85 -0.82 6.00 9.67
C TRP A 85 -0.90 4.47 9.55
N SER A 86 -0.89 3.91 8.32
CA SER A 86 -0.93 2.47 8.11
C SER A 86 0.46 1.86 8.25
N SER A 87 0.59 0.85 9.11
CA SER A 87 1.84 0.07 9.22
C SER A 87 2.19 -0.66 7.93
N ASP A 88 1.20 -1.13 7.18
CA ASP A 88 1.46 -1.83 5.92
C ASP A 88 1.96 -0.87 4.84
N CYS A 89 1.45 0.36 4.82
CA CYS A 89 1.96 1.40 3.92
C CYS A 89 3.42 1.74 4.25
N ARG A 90 3.73 1.92 5.54
CA ARG A 90 5.11 2.14 6.01
C ARG A 90 6.05 0.97 5.68
N ARG A 91 5.54 -0.25 5.55
CA ARG A 91 6.28 -1.45 5.12
C ARG A 91 6.51 -1.49 3.61
N ASP A 92 5.44 -1.39 2.83
CA ASP A 92 5.46 -1.78 1.42
C ASP A 92 5.71 -0.61 0.46
N VAL A 93 5.36 0.64 0.81
CA VAL A 93 5.68 1.78 -0.07
C VAL A 93 7.18 1.94 -0.30
N PRO A 94 8.05 1.77 0.72
CA PRO A 94 9.49 1.67 0.50
C PRO A 94 9.92 0.56 -0.47
N VAL A 95 9.20 -0.58 -0.48
CA VAL A 95 9.44 -1.67 -1.44
C VAL A 95 9.05 -1.22 -2.85
N LEU A 96 7.88 -0.59 -3.02
CA LEU A 96 7.43 -0.07 -4.32
C LEU A 96 8.44 0.93 -4.91
N ALA A 97 8.99 1.82 -4.10
CA ALA A 97 10.04 2.75 -4.53
C ALA A 97 11.27 2.01 -5.08
N ARG A 98 11.73 0.96 -4.39
CA ARG A 98 12.85 0.13 -4.86
C ARG A 98 12.54 -0.67 -6.12
N LEU A 99 11.32 -1.21 -6.24
CA LEU A 99 10.88 -1.89 -7.46
C LEU A 99 10.90 -0.92 -8.65
N ALA A 100 10.36 0.29 -8.46
CA ALA A 100 10.32 1.32 -9.48
C ALA A 100 11.71 1.76 -9.91
N GLU A 101 12.63 1.99 -8.97
CA GLU A 101 14.03 2.32 -9.26
C GLU A 101 14.75 1.21 -10.05
N ALA A 102 14.59 -0.06 -9.64
CA ALA A 102 15.28 -1.18 -10.27
C ALA A 102 14.83 -1.44 -11.70
N ALA A 103 13.55 -1.19 -11.98
CA ALA A 103 12.89 -1.46 -13.25
C ALA A 103 12.75 -0.24 -14.17
N GLY A 104 12.98 0.98 -13.63
CA GLY A 104 12.71 2.23 -14.33
C GLY A 104 11.22 2.58 -14.44
N PHE A 105 10.38 2.11 -13.50
CA PHE A 105 8.96 2.47 -13.48
C PHE A 105 8.76 3.89 -12.97
N GLU A 106 7.74 4.57 -13.49
CA GLU A 106 7.26 5.80 -12.88
C GLU A 106 6.35 5.47 -11.70
N LEU A 107 6.71 5.88 -10.49
CA LEU A 107 5.90 5.70 -9.27
C LEU A 107 5.17 6.99 -8.91
N ARG A 108 3.85 6.89 -8.69
CA ARG A 108 2.98 7.99 -8.26
C ARG A 108 2.13 7.56 -7.07
N ILE A 109 2.20 8.32 -5.98
CA ILE A 109 1.57 8.00 -4.70
C ILE A 109 0.41 8.97 -4.45
N PHE A 110 -0.74 8.40 -4.08
CA PHE A 110 -1.97 9.09 -3.76
C PHE A 110 -2.36 8.78 -2.32
N ARG A 111 -2.79 9.79 -1.58
CA ARG A 111 -3.43 9.61 -0.27
C ARG A 111 -4.75 8.88 -0.45
N ARG A 112 -5.12 7.98 0.45
CA ARG A 112 -6.46 7.36 0.42
C ARG A 112 -7.53 8.36 0.89
N ASP A 113 -7.25 8.97 2.03
CA ASP A 113 -8.15 9.81 2.80
C ASP A 113 -8.03 11.28 2.38
N GLY A 114 -9.03 12.09 2.75
CA GLY A 114 -8.95 13.56 2.71
C GLY A 114 -8.46 14.10 4.06
N GLN A 115 -9.07 15.18 4.55
CA GLN A 115 -8.90 15.68 5.91
C GLN A 115 -9.38 14.68 6.97
N ARG A 116 -10.42 13.91 6.64
CA ARG A 116 -11.07 12.94 7.54
C ARG A 116 -10.68 11.52 7.20
N PHE A 117 -10.61 10.67 8.22
CA PHE A 117 -10.36 9.25 8.07
C PHE A 117 -11.54 8.58 7.37
N SER A 118 -11.27 7.87 6.28
CA SER A 118 -12.30 7.13 5.55
C SER A 118 -12.69 5.86 6.32
N ALA A 119 -13.84 5.91 7.00
CA ALA A 119 -14.36 4.80 7.81
C ALA A 119 -15.39 3.92 7.08
N SER A 120 -15.97 4.42 5.98
CA SER A 120 -16.96 3.66 5.19
C SER A 120 -16.32 2.49 4.45
N PRO A 121 -17.01 1.35 4.28
CA PRO A 121 -16.58 0.31 3.35
C PRO A 121 -16.48 0.79 1.89
N LYS A 122 -17.32 1.77 1.51
CA LYS A 122 -17.41 2.30 0.14
C LYS A 122 -16.98 3.77 0.12
N PRO A 123 -15.90 4.12 -0.59
CA PRO A 123 -15.44 5.50 -0.67
C PRO A 123 -16.41 6.38 -1.49
N SER A 124 -16.54 7.64 -1.10
CA SER A 124 -17.40 8.62 -1.78
C SER A 124 -16.75 10.00 -1.83
N ARG A 125 -16.62 10.57 -3.03
CA ARG A 125 -16.21 11.98 -3.19
C ARG A 125 -17.27 12.98 -2.74
N ALA A 126 -18.53 12.58 -2.67
CA ALA A 126 -19.57 13.45 -2.12
C ALA A 126 -19.37 13.67 -0.61
N GLU A 127 -18.87 12.65 0.09
CA GLU A 127 -18.60 12.69 1.53
C GLU A 127 -17.20 13.22 1.85
N ALA A 128 -16.21 12.89 1.01
CA ALA A 128 -14.81 13.30 1.15
C ALA A 128 -14.27 13.88 -0.18
N PRO A 129 -14.63 15.12 -0.54
CA PRO A 129 -14.30 15.70 -1.85
C PRO A 129 -12.80 15.96 -2.07
N ASP A 130 -12.02 16.06 -1.00
CA ASP A 130 -10.58 16.27 -1.00
C ASP A 130 -9.77 14.96 -0.94
N SER A 131 -10.46 13.80 -0.94
CA SER A 131 -9.83 12.47 -0.95
C SER A 131 -9.60 11.93 -2.36
N ASN A 132 -8.90 10.79 -2.46
CA ASN A 132 -8.82 10.01 -3.69
C ASN A 132 -9.82 8.83 -3.70
N ALA A 133 -11.01 9.05 -3.10
CA ALA A 133 -12.10 8.08 -3.03
C ALA A 133 -12.49 7.44 -4.38
N ASP A 134 -12.40 8.21 -5.47
CA ASP A 134 -12.67 7.74 -6.82
C ASP A 134 -11.67 6.70 -7.31
N ILE A 135 -10.38 6.89 -7.03
CA ILE A 135 -9.32 5.92 -7.37
C ILE A 135 -9.48 4.70 -6.46
N MET A 136 -9.67 4.89 -5.16
CA MET A 136 -9.84 3.80 -4.20
C MET A 136 -11.04 2.90 -4.55
N ALA A 137 -12.11 3.47 -5.10
CA ALA A 137 -13.29 2.70 -5.54
C ALA A 137 -12.98 1.66 -6.63
N GLU A 138 -11.90 1.81 -7.41
CA GLU A 138 -11.51 0.84 -8.44
C GLU A 138 -10.79 -0.39 -7.89
N PHE A 139 -10.26 -0.31 -6.65
CA PHE A 139 -9.34 -1.30 -6.08
C PHE A 139 -9.75 -1.69 -4.65
N LEU A 140 -11.05 -1.90 -4.43
CA LEU A 140 -11.56 -2.33 -3.13
C LEU A 140 -11.16 -3.78 -2.83
N ASN A 141 -10.84 -4.05 -1.57
CA ASN A 141 -10.51 -5.39 -1.11
C ASN A 141 -11.78 -6.14 -0.71
N GLU A 142 -12.09 -7.21 -1.41
CA GLU A 142 -13.20 -8.11 -1.06
C GLU A 142 -12.65 -9.34 -0.35
N LYS A 143 -12.87 -9.42 0.97
CA LYS A 143 -12.47 -10.56 1.78
C LYS A 143 -13.52 -10.90 2.81
N ASN A 144 -13.75 -12.20 3.03
CA ASN A 144 -14.75 -12.72 3.98
C ASN A 144 -16.18 -12.18 3.76
N GLY A 145 -16.56 -11.96 2.50
CA GLY A 145 -17.88 -11.40 2.15
C GLY A 145 -18.04 -9.92 2.48
N GLN A 146 -16.96 -9.22 2.82
CA GLN A 146 -16.94 -7.80 3.15
C GLN A 146 -16.01 -7.04 2.21
N THR A 147 -16.32 -5.76 2.00
CA THR A 147 -15.55 -4.84 1.18
C THR A 147 -14.79 -3.85 2.05
N TRP A 148 -13.52 -3.60 1.73
CA TRP A 148 -12.65 -2.72 2.51
C TRP A 148 -11.85 -1.77 1.62
N GLN A 149 -11.61 -0.56 2.12
CA GLN A 149 -10.64 0.37 1.55
C GLN A 149 -9.22 0.05 2.08
N SER A 150 -8.76 -1.19 1.88
CA SER A 150 -7.46 -1.65 2.35
C SER A 150 -6.32 -0.93 1.64
N ILE A 151 -5.25 -0.63 2.37
CA ILE A 151 -4.05 0.04 1.85
C ILE A 151 -2.78 -0.57 2.47
N PRO A 152 -1.64 -0.58 1.75
CA PRO A 152 -1.44 0.07 0.47
C PRO A 152 -2.11 -0.69 -0.68
N VAL A 153 -2.52 0.04 -1.71
CA VAL A 153 -2.82 -0.53 -3.03
C VAL A 153 -1.67 -0.18 -3.94
N ALA A 154 -1.08 -1.15 -4.64
CA ALA A 154 -0.08 -0.91 -5.67
C ALA A 154 -0.60 -1.42 -7.01
N VAL A 155 -0.89 -0.52 -7.94
CA VAL A 155 -1.44 -0.84 -9.25
C VAL A 155 -0.36 -0.66 -10.31
N PHE A 156 -0.11 -1.72 -11.07
CA PHE A 156 0.87 -1.73 -12.15
C PHE A 156 0.18 -1.56 -13.49
N TYR A 157 0.76 -0.71 -14.32
CA TYR A 157 0.27 -0.42 -15.66
C TYR A 157 1.38 -0.47 -16.71
N THR A 158 0.97 -0.64 -17.97
CA THR A 158 1.84 -0.41 -19.12
C THR A 158 2.20 1.08 -19.26
N LYS A 159 3.06 1.40 -20.22
CA LYS A 159 3.42 2.80 -20.53
C LYS A 159 2.21 3.68 -20.88
N ASN A 160 1.13 3.08 -21.40
CA ASN A 160 -0.08 3.77 -21.83
C ASN A 160 -1.20 3.72 -20.77
N LEU A 161 -0.88 3.39 -19.51
CA LEU A 161 -1.84 3.23 -18.41
C LEU A 161 -2.85 2.09 -18.61
N GLU A 162 -2.50 1.05 -19.36
CA GLU A 162 -3.31 -0.17 -19.41
C GLU A 162 -3.05 -1.01 -18.16
N TYR A 163 -4.11 -1.43 -17.48
CA TYR A 163 -4.02 -2.19 -16.24
C TYR A 163 -3.37 -3.57 -16.45
N LEU A 164 -2.38 -3.89 -15.63
CA LEU A 164 -1.74 -5.20 -15.59
C LEU A 164 -2.18 -5.99 -14.35
N TYR A 165 -1.88 -5.47 -13.17
CA TYR A 165 -2.06 -6.16 -11.89
C TYR A 165 -2.20 -5.14 -10.76
N HIS A 166 -2.79 -5.53 -9.63
CA HIS A 166 -2.69 -4.76 -8.40
C HIS A 166 -2.48 -5.65 -7.18
N TYR A 167 -1.71 -5.15 -6.23
CA TYR A 167 -1.48 -5.75 -4.92
C TYR A 167 -2.20 -4.94 -3.83
N ILE A 168 -2.75 -5.60 -2.80
CA ILE A 168 -3.54 -4.95 -1.75
C ILE A 168 -3.12 -5.43 -0.35
N GLU A 169 -2.85 -4.45 0.54
CA GLU A 169 -2.68 -4.58 1.99
C GLU A 169 -1.42 -5.33 2.48
N TYR A 170 -1.28 -6.61 2.16
CA TYR A 170 -0.20 -7.47 2.66
C TYR A 170 -0.04 -8.71 1.78
N PRO A 171 1.16 -9.33 1.73
CA PRO A 171 1.36 -10.53 0.92
C PRO A 171 0.54 -11.68 1.47
N GLY A 172 0.14 -12.61 0.60
CA GLY A 172 -0.70 -13.75 0.97
C GLY A 172 -0.11 -14.61 2.10
N ILE A 173 1.22 -14.68 2.18
CA ILE A 173 1.92 -15.41 3.26
C ILE A 173 1.83 -14.72 4.63
N TYR A 174 1.58 -13.40 4.66
CA TYR A 174 1.32 -12.68 5.90
C TYR A 174 -0.16 -12.84 6.26
N HIS A 175 -0.49 -13.88 7.02
CA HIS A 175 -1.83 -14.12 7.58
C HIS A 175 -2.19 -13.12 8.69
N LYS A 176 -2.19 -11.82 8.37
CA LYS A 176 -2.30 -10.69 9.30
C LYS A 176 -3.53 -10.78 10.18
N ASP A 177 -4.71 -11.03 9.60
CA ASP A 177 -5.96 -11.03 10.35
C ASP A 177 -5.95 -12.08 11.48
N ARG A 178 -5.33 -13.25 11.23
CA ARG A 178 -5.12 -14.29 12.25
C ARG A 178 -4.13 -13.86 13.33
N ILE A 179 -2.98 -13.30 12.92
CA ILE A 179 -1.91 -12.90 13.84
C ILE A 179 -2.34 -11.72 14.71
N VAL A 180 -2.80 -10.64 14.07
CA VAL A 180 -3.25 -9.41 14.73
C VAL A 180 -4.53 -9.66 15.52
N GLY A 181 -5.44 -10.51 15.02
CA GLY A 181 -6.61 -10.95 15.78
C GLY A 181 -6.21 -11.65 17.08
N ARG A 182 -5.18 -12.49 17.07
CA ARG A 182 -4.65 -13.13 18.29
C ARG A 182 -3.95 -12.14 19.22
N ILE A 183 -3.17 -11.21 18.68
CA ILE A 183 -2.51 -10.14 19.46
C ILE A 183 -3.56 -9.28 20.18
N ARG A 184 -4.66 -8.94 19.52
CA ARG A 184 -5.69 -8.04 20.05
C ARG A 184 -6.83 -8.74 20.81
N ALA A 185 -6.85 -10.08 20.84
CA ALA A 185 -7.84 -10.83 21.62
C ALA A 185 -7.62 -10.63 23.12
N ALA A 186 -8.72 -10.52 23.88
CA ALA A 186 -8.68 -10.46 25.33
C ALA A 186 -8.10 -11.74 25.93
N ARG A 187 -7.32 -11.62 27.01
CA ARG A 187 -6.83 -12.76 27.80
C ARG A 187 -7.56 -12.83 29.14
N SER A 188 -7.56 -14.02 29.75
CA SER A 188 -8.21 -14.23 31.05
C SER A 188 -7.65 -13.27 32.09
N GLY A 189 -8.52 -12.52 32.76
CA GLY A 189 -8.17 -11.56 33.80
C GLY A 189 -7.78 -10.16 33.30
N GLU A 190 -7.76 -9.91 31.99
CA GLU A 190 -7.51 -8.56 31.45
C GLU A 190 -8.81 -7.75 31.36
N SER A 191 -8.75 -6.49 31.80
CA SER A 191 -9.73 -5.48 31.42
C SER A 191 -9.61 -5.12 29.92
N GLN A 192 -10.60 -4.38 29.41
CA GLN A 192 -10.56 -3.88 28.03
C GLN A 192 -9.37 -2.93 27.79
N GLU A 193 -9.05 -2.08 28.77
CA GLU A 193 -7.93 -1.14 28.66
C GLU A 193 -6.58 -1.88 28.65
N GLU A 194 -6.40 -2.88 29.51
CA GLU A 194 -5.20 -3.72 29.55
C GLU A 194 -5.04 -4.51 28.26
N THR A 195 -6.13 -5.09 27.74
CA THR A 195 -6.15 -5.78 26.44
C THR A 195 -5.67 -4.85 25.33
N ARG A 196 -6.17 -3.61 25.28
CA ARG A 196 -5.77 -2.62 24.27
C ARG A 196 -4.30 -2.25 24.41
N LYS A 197 -3.84 -1.88 25.61
CA LYS A 197 -2.44 -1.51 25.86
C LYS A 197 -1.46 -2.62 25.48
N ARG A 198 -1.79 -3.87 25.84
CA ARG A 198 -1.00 -5.04 25.47
C ARG A 198 -1.03 -5.26 23.96
N GLY A 199 -2.21 -5.24 23.35
CA GLY A 199 -2.37 -5.44 21.91
C GLY A 199 -1.58 -4.42 21.08
N ASP A 200 -1.58 -3.15 21.49
CA ASP A 200 -0.80 -2.10 20.84
C ASP A 200 0.71 -2.33 21.00
N ARG A 201 1.17 -2.70 22.20
CA ARG A 201 2.58 -3.03 22.46
C ARG A 201 3.05 -4.23 21.63
N GLU A 202 2.34 -5.34 21.69
CA GLU A 202 2.68 -6.57 20.95
C GLU A 202 2.59 -6.36 19.42
N PHE A 203 1.68 -5.51 18.94
CA PHE A 203 1.62 -5.15 17.53
C PHE A 203 2.79 -4.26 17.10
N MET A 204 3.30 -3.39 17.98
CA MET A 204 4.54 -2.64 17.73
C MET A 204 5.77 -3.54 17.76
N GLU A 205 5.84 -4.50 18.69
CA GLU A 205 6.90 -5.52 18.73
C GLU A 205 6.91 -6.34 17.44
N LEU A 206 5.75 -6.73 16.91
CA LEU A 206 5.64 -7.42 15.62
C LEU A 206 6.21 -6.57 14.48
N GLN A 207 5.87 -5.29 14.40
CA GLN A 207 6.39 -4.37 13.38
C GLN A 207 7.91 -4.20 13.45
N GLN A 208 8.49 -4.28 14.65
CA GLN A 208 9.93 -4.20 14.87
C GLN A 208 10.66 -5.54 14.70
N SER A 209 9.91 -6.64 14.62
CA SER A 209 10.49 -7.97 14.45
C SER A 209 11.08 -8.18 13.04
N PRO A 210 12.03 -9.11 12.88
CA PRO A 210 12.53 -9.49 11.56
C PRO A 210 11.44 -9.97 10.59
N PHE A 211 10.32 -10.50 11.08
CA PHE A 211 9.23 -10.99 10.24
C PHE A 211 8.54 -9.88 9.45
N PHE A 212 8.47 -8.66 9.99
CA PHE A 212 7.90 -7.55 9.24
C PHE A 212 8.70 -7.26 7.97
N ARG A 213 10.02 -7.50 8.02
CA ARG A 213 10.90 -7.42 6.87
C ARG A 213 10.76 -8.62 5.92
N VAL A 214 10.60 -9.84 6.47
CA VAL A 214 10.29 -11.04 5.67
C VAL A 214 9.04 -10.82 4.82
N TRP A 215 7.98 -10.23 5.39
CA TRP A 215 6.76 -9.93 4.65
C TRP A 215 6.94 -8.81 3.63
N ALA A 216 7.79 -7.82 3.89
CA ALA A 216 8.14 -6.82 2.87
C ALA A 216 8.84 -7.47 1.65
N CYS A 217 9.72 -8.44 1.88
CA CYS A 217 10.34 -9.22 0.79
C CYS A 217 9.31 -10.09 0.05
N ALA A 218 8.42 -10.76 0.78
CA ALA A 218 7.36 -11.56 0.17
C ALA A 218 6.40 -10.71 -0.68
N ALA A 219 6.11 -9.47 -0.29
CA ALA A 219 5.33 -8.54 -1.11
C ALA A 219 6.01 -8.25 -2.45
N ALA A 220 7.35 -8.05 -2.46
CA ALA A 220 8.10 -7.91 -3.71
C ALA A 220 8.00 -9.17 -4.60
N ASP A 221 8.17 -10.35 -4.00
CA ASP A 221 8.10 -11.63 -4.73
C ASP A 221 6.71 -11.88 -5.33
N GLU A 222 5.65 -11.58 -4.58
CA GLU A 222 4.27 -11.72 -5.02
C GLU A 222 3.97 -10.77 -6.19
N MET A 223 4.32 -9.49 -6.06
CA MET A 223 4.13 -8.51 -7.14
C MET A 223 4.87 -8.91 -8.42
N ILE A 224 6.13 -9.34 -8.31
CA ILE A 224 6.94 -9.76 -9.47
C ILE A 224 6.34 -11.01 -10.13
N SER A 225 5.94 -12.01 -9.33
CA SER A 225 5.32 -13.24 -9.87
C SER A 225 3.99 -12.96 -10.56
N ALA A 226 3.12 -12.15 -9.95
CA ALA A 226 1.81 -11.83 -10.51
C ALA A 226 1.94 -11.04 -11.83
N LEU A 227 2.94 -10.17 -11.95
CA LEU A 227 3.24 -9.48 -13.20
C LEU A 227 3.70 -10.45 -14.29
N TYR A 228 4.55 -11.43 -13.96
CA TYR A 228 4.94 -12.47 -14.91
C TYR A 228 3.72 -13.27 -15.38
N GLU A 229 2.89 -13.74 -14.44
CA GLU A 229 1.67 -14.49 -14.74
C GLU A 229 0.75 -13.70 -15.68
N ARG A 230 0.52 -12.42 -15.39
CA ARG A 230 -0.29 -11.53 -16.22
C ARG A 230 0.21 -11.42 -17.66
N LEU A 231 1.52 -11.40 -17.87
CA LEU A 231 2.13 -11.32 -19.21
C LEU A 231 2.14 -12.68 -19.93
N ALA A 232 2.26 -13.77 -19.18
CA ALA A 232 2.29 -15.12 -19.74
C ALA A 232 0.89 -15.64 -20.11
N VAL A 233 -0.12 -15.34 -19.29
CA VAL A 233 -1.47 -15.89 -19.42
C VAL A 233 -2.44 -14.90 -20.08
N GLY A 234 -2.14 -13.60 -20.05
CA GLY A 234 -3.06 -12.56 -20.51
C GLY A 234 -4.02 -12.09 -19.41
N PRO A 235 -5.03 -11.26 -19.74
CA PRO A 235 -5.94 -10.72 -18.75
C PRO A 235 -6.84 -11.82 -18.18
N SER A 236 -7.02 -11.86 -16.86
CA SER A 236 -8.06 -12.68 -16.24
C SER A 236 -9.42 -12.31 -16.84
N SER A 237 -10.14 -13.33 -17.33
CA SER A 237 -11.47 -13.20 -17.95
C SER A 237 -12.52 -12.69 -16.99
#